data_AF-A0A7V8FFQ0-F1
#
_entry.id   AF-A0A7V8FFQ0-F1
#
_cell.length_a   1.000
_cell.length_b   1.000
_cell.length_c   1.000
_cell.angle_alpha   90.00
_cell.angle_beta   90.00
_cell.angle_gamma   90.00
#
_symmetry.space_group_name_H-M   'P 1'
#
loop_
_entity.id
_entity.type
_entity.pdbx_description
1 polymer ?
#
loop_
_entity_poly.entity_id
_entity_poly.type
_entity_poly.pdbx_seq_one_letter_code
_entity_poly.pdbx_strand_id
1 'polypeptide(L)'
;MDASWIEATLAWIAAHPVLAGAVIFLIAFCDAVIILGAIVPALPLLFAVGVFIGLGQISGPYAVAAAALGAFAGDGISYWVGRRWGDRLRGVWPFSRYPQLLDRGENLFRRNAFKSILVARYVGAIRPFVPAIAGMMKMPFPRYLQASGIASISWAVLFLAPGWVLGEAYDTVAAVAGRLVVVLGLLLVSLGLAWAIVLYGYRWSASRMDSWLARLLAWSQRHPTLGRYSVSVFDPARRESVPLAMLALMLLLLGWGWFALLMVVVAHGEPLSLDLWVHQTMLALRNPLADHPMAALASLGA
;
A
#
# COMPACT_ATOMS: atom_id res chain seq x y z
N MET A 1 24.89 2.54 3.15
CA MET A 1 24.09 1.63 3.97
C MET A 1 24.77 0.28 3.85
N ASP A 2 25.51 -0.11 4.86
CA ASP A 2 26.53 -1.16 4.72
C ASP A 2 25.89 -2.51 4.43
N ALA A 3 26.32 -3.19 3.36
CA ALA A 3 25.81 -4.52 2.98
C ALA A 3 25.94 -5.56 4.10
N SER A 4 26.83 -5.30 5.08
CA SER A 4 27.13 -6.18 6.22
C SER A 4 25.94 -6.49 7.13
N TRP A 5 25.00 -5.55 7.36
CA TRP A 5 23.84 -5.85 8.20
C TRP A 5 22.83 -6.73 7.46
N ILE A 6 22.65 -6.54 6.15
CA ILE A 6 21.76 -7.36 5.32
C ILE A 6 22.31 -8.78 5.26
N GLU A 7 23.60 -8.94 4.99
CA GLU A 7 24.28 -10.24 5.00
C GLU A 7 24.22 -10.92 6.37
N ALA A 8 24.42 -10.19 7.47
CA ALA A 8 24.30 -10.74 8.82
C ALA A 8 22.85 -11.19 9.14
N THR A 9 21.85 -10.43 8.68
CA THR A 9 20.43 -10.77 8.86
C THR A 9 20.06 -12.00 8.03
N LEU A 10 20.53 -12.07 6.78
CA LEU A 10 20.37 -13.22 5.88
C LEU A 10 21.02 -14.47 6.45
N ALA A 11 22.27 -14.37 6.92
CA ALA A 11 23.00 -15.47 7.54
C ALA A 11 22.29 -15.98 8.80
N TRP A 12 21.71 -15.08 9.61
CA TRP A 12 20.94 -15.47 10.80
C TRP A 12 19.63 -16.17 10.46
N ILE A 13 18.88 -15.66 9.46
CA ILE A 13 17.63 -16.26 8.97
C ILE A 13 17.89 -17.66 8.40
N ALA A 14 18.93 -17.80 7.57
CA ALA A 14 19.33 -19.08 7.00
C ALA A 14 19.77 -20.09 8.08
N ALA A 15 20.44 -19.62 9.14
CA ALA A 15 20.85 -20.46 10.26
C ALA A 15 19.68 -20.86 11.19
N HIS A 16 18.61 -20.07 11.27
CA HIS A 16 17.50 -20.30 12.20
C HIS A 16 16.10 -20.16 11.55
N PRO A 17 15.74 -21.04 10.60
CA PRO A 17 14.46 -20.96 9.88
C PRO A 17 13.23 -21.04 10.78
N VAL A 18 13.31 -21.80 11.89
CA VAL A 18 12.22 -21.91 12.87
C VAL A 18 12.02 -20.59 13.64
N LEU A 19 13.11 -19.90 13.99
CA LEU A 19 13.03 -18.60 14.66
C LEU A 19 12.51 -17.51 13.71
N ALA A 20 12.87 -17.58 12.42
CA ALA A 20 12.29 -16.69 11.41
C ALA A 20 10.76 -16.84 11.33
N GLY A 21 10.25 -18.08 11.34
CA GLY A 21 8.81 -18.34 11.44
C GLY A 21 8.16 -17.77 12.70
N ALA A 22 8.82 -17.91 13.86
CA ALA A 22 8.33 -17.35 15.12
C ALA A 22 8.27 -15.81 15.10
N VAL A 23 9.23 -15.15 14.47
CA VAL A 23 9.24 -13.69 14.28
C VAL A 23 8.09 -13.26 13.37
N ILE A 24 7.88 -13.96 12.24
CA ILE A 24 6.76 -13.69 11.31
C ILE A 24 5.41 -13.84 12.04
N PHE A 25 5.28 -14.91 12.82
CA PHE A 25 4.11 -15.13 13.68
C PHE A 25 3.90 -13.97 14.64
N LEU A 26 4.95 -13.53 15.34
CA LEU A 26 4.87 -12.46 16.33
C LEU A 26 4.50 -11.12 15.71
N ILE A 27 5.05 -10.80 14.53
CA ILE A 27 4.70 -9.59 13.78
C ILE A 27 3.21 -9.59 13.45
N ALA A 28 2.71 -10.67 12.84
CA ALA A 28 1.30 -10.80 12.47
C ALA A 28 0.37 -10.86 13.69
N PHE A 29 0.83 -11.45 14.79
CA PHE A 29 0.12 -11.52 16.06
C PHE A 29 -0.04 -10.13 16.69
N CYS A 30 1.07 -9.39 16.84
CA CYS A 30 1.03 -8.04 17.40
C CYS A 30 0.17 -7.10 16.54
N ASP A 31 0.19 -7.28 15.22
CA ASP A 31 -0.65 -6.53 14.28
C ASP A 31 -2.16 -6.77 14.46
N ALA A 32 -2.54 -7.99 14.81
CA ALA A 32 -3.93 -8.42 14.97
C ALA A 32 -4.48 -8.16 16.40
N VAL A 33 -3.60 -8.01 17.39
CA VAL A 33 -4.00 -7.67 18.76
C VAL A 33 -4.38 -6.19 18.85
N ILE A 34 -5.52 -5.93 19.49
CA ILE A 34 -6.01 -4.58 19.79
C ILE A 34 -4.93 -3.75 20.49
N ILE A 35 -4.77 -2.49 20.05
CA ILE A 35 -3.76 -1.51 20.52
C ILE A 35 -2.33 -1.83 20.05
N LEU A 36 -1.88 -3.08 20.10
CA LEU A 36 -0.53 -3.46 19.63
C LEU A 36 -0.36 -3.25 18.12
N GLY A 37 -1.41 -3.49 17.33
CA GLY A 37 -1.38 -3.26 15.88
C GLY A 37 -1.27 -1.78 15.47
N ALA A 38 -1.45 -0.84 16.40
CA ALA A 38 -1.17 0.58 16.14
C ALA A 38 0.31 0.93 16.35
N ILE A 39 1.06 0.09 17.08
CA ILE A 39 2.47 0.31 17.42
C ILE A 39 3.39 -0.38 16.42
N VAL A 40 3.04 -1.60 15.99
CA VAL A 40 3.89 -2.41 15.12
C VAL A 40 3.62 -2.11 13.64
N PRO A 41 4.63 -1.65 12.87
CA PRO A 41 4.47 -1.42 11.43
C PRO A 41 4.54 -2.77 10.68
N ALA A 42 3.48 -3.57 10.75
CA ALA A 42 3.48 -4.92 10.20
C ALA A 42 3.57 -4.97 8.66
N LEU A 43 3.02 -3.97 7.98
CA LEU A 43 3.02 -3.89 6.51
C LEU A 43 4.44 -3.91 5.89
N PRO A 44 5.36 -3.00 6.25
CA PRO A 44 6.71 -3.03 5.71
C PRO A 44 7.49 -4.27 6.15
N LEU A 45 7.24 -4.79 7.36
CA LEU A 45 7.90 -5.99 7.87
C LEU A 45 7.50 -7.23 7.08
N LEU A 46 6.21 -7.44 6.82
CA LEU A 46 5.73 -8.56 6.02
C LEU A 46 6.13 -8.44 4.55
N PHE A 47 6.19 -7.22 4.02
CA PHE A 47 6.76 -7.01 2.69
C PHE A 47 8.22 -7.47 2.62
N ALA A 48 9.04 -7.09 3.61
CA ALA A 48 10.44 -7.53 3.70
C ALA A 48 10.56 -9.06 3.85
N VAL A 49 9.71 -9.68 4.65
CA VAL A 49 9.60 -11.16 4.74
C VAL A 49 9.27 -11.76 3.39
N GLY A 50 8.33 -11.16 2.64
CA GLY A 50 8.02 -11.53 1.26
C GLY A 50 9.27 -11.53 0.38
N VAL A 51 10.08 -10.47 0.43
CA VAL A 51 11.34 -10.41 -0.34
C VAL A 51 12.28 -11.56 0.03
N PHE A 52 12.44 -11.88 1.31
CA PHE A 52 13.25 -13.03 1.72
C PHE A 52 12.71 -14.39 1.26
N ILE A 53 11.40 -14.53 1.10
CA ILE A 53 10.81 -15.73 0.47
C ILE A 53 11.25 -15.82 -0.99
N GLY A 54 11.14 -14.71 -1.75
CA GLY A 54 11.51 -14.69 -3.16
C GLY A 54 13.02 -14.89 -3.41
N LEU A 55 13.86 -14.47 -2.47
CA LEU A 55 15.31 -14.75 -2.47
C LEU A 55 15.66 -16.21 -2.09
N GLY A 56 14.67 -17.07 -1.85
CA GLY A 56 14.87 -18.48 -1.49
C GLY A 56 15.33 -18.73 -0.05
N GLN A 57 15.34 -17.70 0.80
CA GLN A 57 15.87 -17.78 2.17
C GLN A 57 14.85 -18.33 3.18
N ILE A 58 13.56 -18.18 2.87
CA ILE A 58 12.45 -18.66 3.70
C ILE A 58 11.46 -19.41 2.81
N SER A 59 10.97 -20.56 3.25
CA SER A 59 9.95 -21.27 2.48
C SER A 59 8.61 -20.52 2.51
N GLY A 60 8.08 -20.21 1.32
CA GLY A 60 6.84 -19.45 1.15
C GLY A 60 5.64 -20.04 1.90
N PRO A 61 5.34 -21.35 1.76
CA PRO A 61 4.24 -21.97 2.49
C PRO A 61 4.38 -21.86 4.01
N TYR A 62 5.61 -21.95 4.54
CA TYR A 62 5.85 -21.84 5.98
C TYR A 62 5.65 -20.40 6.48
N ALA A 63 6.15 -19.41 5.76
CA ALA A 63 5.95 -18.00 6.10
C ALA A 63 4.47 -17.60 6.05
N VAL A 64 3.74 -18.06 5.03
CA VAL A 64 2.29 -17.83 4.92
C VAL A 64 1.55 -18.50 6.09
N ALA A 65 1.89 -19.74 6.42
CA ALA A 65 1.29 -20.45 7.55
C ALA A 65 1.58 -19.74 8.88
N ALA A 66 2.83 -19.35 9.13
CA ALA A 66 3.23 -18.64 10.34
C ALA A 66 2.52 -17.28 10.48
N ALA A 67 2.48 -16.49 9.40
CA ALA A 67 1.79 -15.21 9.38
C ALA A 67 0.28 -15.39 9.59
N ALA A 68 -0.35 -16.34 8.89
CA ALA A 68 -1.78 -16.61 9.02
C ALA A 68 -2.14 -17.08 10.44
N LEU A 69 -1.35 -17.97 11.04
CA LEU A 69 -1.55 -18.43 12.42
C LEU A 69 -1.35 -17.32 13.44
N GLY A 70 -0.34 -16.47 13.27
CA GLY A 70 -0.09 -15.33 14.15
C GLY A 70 -1.27 -14.35 14.13
N ALA A 71 -1.68 -13.97 12.93
CA ALA A 71 -2.81 -13.06 12.74
C ALA A 71 -4.12 -13.64 13.29
N PHE A 72 -4.35 -14.94 13.07
CA PHE A 72 -5.54 -15.63 13.56
C PHE A 72 -5.57 -15.76 15.09
N ALA A 73 -4.42 -16.04 15.71
CA ALA A 73 -4.29 -16.09 17.16
C ALA A 73 -4.54 -14.72 17.79
N GLY A 74 -3.97 -13.65 17.21
CA GLY A 74 -4.18 -12.27 17.67
C GLY A 74 -5.64 -11.83 17.55
N ASP A 75 -6.27 -12.12 16.40
CA ASP A 75 -7.71 -11.94 16.17
C ASP A 75 -8.53 -12.67 17.26
N GLY A 76 -8.20 -13.93 17.56
CA GLY A 76 -8.88 -14.74 18.56
C GLY A 76 -8.81 -14.14 19.96
N ILE A 77 -7.65 -13.62 20.38
CA ILE A 77 -7.48 -12.92 21.65
C ILE A 77 -8.34 -11.65 21.67
N SER A 78 -8.26 -10.84 20.63
CA SER A 78 -9.04 -9.61 20.50
C SER A 78 -10.56 -9.88 20.56
N TYR A 79 -11.03 -10.96 19.92
CA TYR A 79 -12.42 -11.43 20.00
C TYR A 79 -12.80 -11.85 21.41
N TRP A 80 -11.96 -12.63 22.09
CA TRP A 80 -12.24 -13.10 23.44
C TRP A 80 -12.30 -11.96 24.44
N VAL A 81 -11.38 -10.99 24.30
CA VAL A 81 -11.39 -9.73 25.06
C VAL A 81 -12.71 -8.98 24.85
N GLY A 82 -13.13 -8.80 23.59
CA GLY A 82 -14.42 -8.20 23.26
C GLY A 82 -15.61 -8.92 23.87
N ARG A 83 -15.60 -10.26 23.88
CA ARG A 83 -16.70 -11.09 24.41
C ARG A 83 -16.77 -11.08 25.93
N ARG A 84 -15.62 -11.07 26.62
CA ARG A 84 -15.57 -11.12 28.09
C ARG A 84 -15.86 -9.77 28.74
N TRP A 85 -15.35 -8.68 28.16
CA TRP A 85 -15.42 -7.34 28.74
C TRP A 85 -16.33 -6.37 28.00
N GLY A 86 -17.18 -6.84 27.07
CA GLY A 86 -17.83 -5.98 26.07
C GLY A 86 -18.52 -4.72 26.59
N ASP A 87 -19.38 -4.81 27.61
CA ASP A 87 -20.04 -3.60 28.15
C ASP A 87 -19.07 -2.64 28.85
N ARG A 88 -17.97 -3.16 29.44
CA ARG A 88 -16.92 -2.35 30.06
C ARG A 88 -16.00 -1.72 29.00
N LEU A 89 -15.73 -2.41 27.90
CA LEU A 89 -14.88 -1.94 26.79
C LEU A 89 -15.44 -0.69 26.11
N ARG A 90 -16.77 -0.50 26.10
CA ARG A 90 -17.40 0.73 25.58
C ARG A 90 -16.92 1.99 26.31
N GLY A 91 -16.59 1.88 27.60
CA GLY A 91 -16.10 2.98 28.42
C GLY A 91 -14.58 3.18 28.40
N VAL A 92 -13.83 2.31 27.72
CA VAL A 92 -12.36 2.31 27.73
C VAL A 92 -11.81 2.81 26.38
N TRP A 93 -10.67 3.49 26.40
CA TRP A 93 -9.98 3.92 25.19
C TRP A 93 -9.58 2.68 24.36
N PRO A 94 -9.73 2.67 23.02
CA PRO A 94 -10.13 3.77 22.14
C PRO A 94 -11.65 3.91 21.88
N PHE A 95 -12.48 2.96 22.33
CA PHE A 95 -13.92 2.97 22.06
C PHE A 95 -14.66 4.13 22.75
N SER A 96 -14.20 4.57 23.92
CA SER A 96 -14.75 5.75 24.60
C SER A 96 -14.50 7.06 23.86
N ARG A 97 -13.37 7.17 23.15
CA ARG A 97 -12.99 8.37 22.38
C ARG A 97 -13.56 8.36 20.96
N TYR A 98 -13.81 7.17 20.41
CA TYR A 98 -14.29 6.98 19.04
C TYR A 98 -15.51 6.03 19.01
N PRO A 99 -16.67 6.44 19.56
CA PRO A 99 -17.87 5.60 19.57
C PRO A 99 -18.34 5.22 18.17
N GLN A 100 -18.04 6.06 17.16
CA GLN A 100 -18.33 5.79 15.76
C GLN A 100 -17.73 4.47 15.24
N LEU A 101 -16.65 3.96 15.86
CA LEU A 101 -16.04 2.68 15.50
C LEU A 101 -16.98 1.51 15.85
N LEU A 102 -17.66 1.60 16.99
CA LEU A 102 -18.68 0.65 17.41
C LEU A 102 -19.87 0.71 16.46
N ASP A 103 -20.43 1.90 16.21
CA ASP A 103 -21.59 2.07 15.34
C ASP A 103 -21.33 1.53 13.93
N ARG A 104 -20.15 1.81 13.37
CA ARG A 104 -19.74 1.29 12.05
C ARG A 104 -19.60 -0.22 12.08
N GLY A 105 -18.97 -0.77 13.12
CA GLY A 105 -18.84 -2.21 13.29
C GLY A 105 -20.22 -2.88 13.36
N GLU A 106 -21.10 -2.40 14.23
CA GLU A 106 -22.47 -2.91 14.39
C GLU A 106 -23.25 -2.85 13.07
N ASN A 107 -23.19 -1.74 12.32
CA ASN A 107 -23.81 -1.63 11.00
C ASN A 107 -23.23 -2.64 9.98
N LEU A 108 -21.92 -2.86 10.02
CA LEU A 108 -21.24 -3.82 9.16
C LEU A 108 -21.73 -5.24 9.46
N PHE A 109 -21.80 -5.62 10.75
CA PHE A 109 -22.27 -6.93 11.18
C PHE A 109 -23.76 -7.16 10.90
N ARG A 110 -24.59 -6.12 10.98
CA ARG A 110 -26.04 -6.18 10.72
C ARG A 110 -26.39 -6.64 9.30
N ARG A 111 -25.57 -6.29 8.30
CA ARG A 111 -25.82 -6.68 6.91
C ARG A 111 -25.42 -8.13 6.64
N ASN A 112 -24.15 -8.47 6.89
CA ASN A 112 -23.67 -9.84 6.74
C ASN A 112 -22.36 -10.05 7.50
N ALA A 113 -22.45 -10.57 8.73
CA ALA A 113 -21.31 -10.75 9.64
C ALA A 113 -20.10 -11.47 9.01
N PHE A 114 -20.30 -12.46 8.13
CA PHE A 114 -19.20 -13.20 7.51
C PHE A 114 -18.41 -12.34 6.52
N LYS A 115 -19.11 -11.71 5.56
CA LYS A 115 -18.47 -10.82 4.57
C LYS A 115 -17.84 -9.60 5.25
N SER A 116 -18.47 -9.12 6.31
CA SER A 116 -17.99 -7.98 7.07
C SER A 116 -16.65 -8.23 7.74
N ILE A 117 -16.42 -9.42 8.30
CA ILE A 117 -15.11 -9.79 8.89
C ILE A 117 -14.03 -9.80 7.80
N LEU A 118 -14.31 -10.40 6.65
CA LEU A 118 -13.38 -10.46 5.53
C LEU A 118 -13.00 -9.06 5.03
N VAL A 119 -14.00 -8.22 4.74
CA VAL A 119 -13.79 -6.87 4.20
C VAL A 119 -13.10 -5.98 5.23
N ALA A 120 -13.54 -6.02 6.48
CA ALA A 120 -12.99 -5.15 7.51
C ALA A 120 -11.51 -5.41 7.80
N ARG A 121 -11.00 -6.61 7.48
CA ARG A 121 -9.58 -6.93 7.58
C ARG A 121 -8.71 -6.13 6.60
N TYR A 122 -9.26 -5.67 5.48
CA TYR A 122 -8.54 -4.83 4.50
C TYR A 122 -8.70 -3.33 4.77
N VAL A 123 -9.58 -2.95 5.70
CA VAL A 123 -9.80 -1.55 6.08
C VAL A 123 -8.94 -1.23 7.30
N GLY A 124 -7.71 -0.75 7.05
CA GLY A 124 -6.66 -0.59 8.06
C GLY A 124 -7.07 0.17 9.33
N ALA A 125 -7.95 1.17 9.22
CA ALA A 125 -8.39 1.98 10.36
C ALA A 125 -9.28 1.22 11.37
N ILE A 126 -10.01 0.20 10.93
CA ILE A 126 -10.95 -0.55 11.78
C ILE A 126 -10.50 -1.97 12.07
N ARG A 127 -9.55 -2.51 11.29
CA ARG A 127 -9.08 -3.89 11.32
C ARG A 127 -8.80 -4.43 12.74
N PRO A 128 -7.98 -3.77 13.59
CA PRO A 128 -7.66 -4.31 14.92
C PRO A 128 -8.89 -4.39 15.84
N PHE A 129 -9.89 -3.54 15.61
CA PHE A 129 -11.07 -3.42 16.46
C PHE A 129 -12.18 -4.40 16.09
N VAL A 130 -12.22 -4.87 14.85
CA VAL A 130 -13.29 -5.73 14.33
C VAL A 130 -13.43 -7.05 15.10
N PRO A 131 -12.35 -7.78 15.45
CA PRO A 131 -12.43 -8.94 16.33
C PRO A 131 -13.12 -8.63 17.67
N ALA A 132 -12.73 -7.55 18.36
CA ALA A 132 -13.39 -7.18 19.62
C ALA A 132 -14.85 -6.84 19.43
N ILE A 133 -15.20 -6.06 18.40
CA ILE A 133 -16.60 -5.70 18.14
C ILE A 133 -17.43 -6.97 17.86
N ALA A 134 -16.90 -7.95 17.11
CA ALA A 134 -17.56 -9.24 16.91
C ALA A 134 -17.77 -10.00 18.24
N GLY A 135 -16.80 -9.94 19.14
CA GLY A 135 -16.89 -10.48 20.49
C GLY A 135 -17.96 -9.79 21.34
N MET A 136 -17.98 -8.46 21.32
CA MET A 136 -18.96 -7.61 22.03
C MET A 136 -20.39 -7.90 21.61
N MET A 137 -20.59 -8.14 20.30
CA MET A 137 -21.87 -8.53 19.71
C MET A 137 -22.26 -9.99 19.96
N LYS A 138 -21.47 -10.73 20.75
CA LYS A 138 -21.69 -12.15 21.10
C LYS A 138 -21.87 -13.06 19.88
N MET A 139 -21.15 -12.77 18.79
CA MET A 139 -21.18 -13.62 17.59
C MET A 139 -20.75 -15.06 17.94
N PRO A 140 -21.42 -16.12 17.40
CA PRO A 140 -21.03 -17.49 17.67
C PRO A 140 -19.58 -17.78 17.26
N PHE A 141 -18.79 -18.35 18.16
CA PHE A 141 -17.35 -18.58 17.97
C PHE A 141 -17.03 -19.40 16.71
N PRO A 142 -17.73 -20.51 16.38
CA PRO A 142 -17.41 -21.29 15.17
C PRO A 142 -17.56 -20.47 13.88
N ARG A 143 -18.56 -19.59 13.83
CA ARG A 143 -18.81 -18.73 12.66
C ARG A 143 -17.75 -17.64 12.51
N TYR A 144 -17.29 -17.09 13.64
CA TYR A 144 -16.18 -16.15 13.66
C TYR A 144 -14.89 -16.83 13.21
N LEU A 145 -14.60 -18.03 13.74
CA LEU A 145 -13.39 -18.79 13.46
C LEU A 145 -13.22 -19.07 11.95
N GLN A 146 -14.28 -19.51 11.28
CA GLN A 146 -14.25 -19.76 9.83
C GLN A 146 -13.95 -18.49 9.04
N ALA A 147 -14.63 -17.38 9.37
CA ALA A 147 -14.43 -16.10 8.69
C ALA A 147 -13.02 -15.54 8.94
N SER A 148 -12.54 -15.57 10.19
CA SER A 148 -11.22 -15.08 10.58
C SER A 148 -10.10 -15.92 9.98
N GLY A 149 -10.28 -17.24 9.88
CA GLY A 149 -9.29 -18.14 9.30
C GLY A 149 -9.07 -17.84 7.82
N ILE A 150 -10.16 -17.78 7.05
CA ILE A 150 -10.11 -17.41 5.63
C ILE A 150 -9.49 -16.01 5.46
N ALA A 151 -9.93 -15.05 6.28
CA ALA A 151 -9.41 -13.69 6.23
C ALA A 151 -7.90 -13.63 6.54
N SER A 152 -7.43 -14.41 7.51
CA SER A 152 -6.02 -14.44 7.94
C SER A 152 -5.13 -15.05 6.87
N ILE A 153 -5.57 -16.13 6.23
CA ILE A 153 -4.83 -16.75 5.12
C ILE A 153 -4.79 -15.81 3.92
N SER A 154 -5.94 -15.26 3.49
CA SER A 154 -5.97 -14.36 2.35
C SER A 154 -5.13 -13.10 2.57
N TRP A 155 -5.12 -12.60 3.82
CA TRP A 155 -4.29 -11.48 4.22
C TRP A 155 -2.80 -11.82 4.18
N ALA A 156 -2.39 -12.95 4.76
CA ALA A 156 -0.99 -13.38 4.76
C ALA A 156 -0.44 -13.49 3.33
N VAL A 157 -1.20 -14.13 2.43
CA VAL A 157 -0.81 -14.24 1.01
C VAL A 157 -0.73 -12.85 0.37
N LEU A 158 -1.74 -12.00 0.55
CA LEU A 158 -1.79 -10.69 -0.11
C LEU A 158 -0.63 -9.78 0.31
N PHE A 159 -0.20 -9.83 1.58
CA PHE A 159 0.87 -8.95 2.07
C PHE A 159 2.29 -9.53 1.86
N LEU A 160 2.43 -10.85 1.75
CA LEU A 160 3.70 -11.50 1.40
C LEU A 160 3.95 -11.51 -0.11
N ALA A 161 2.92 -11.65 -0.94
CA ALA A 161 3.05 -11.85 -2.38
C ALA A 161 3.80 -10.73 -3.12
N PRO A 162 3.58 -9.43 -2.87
CA PRO A 162 4.31 -8.36 -3.56
C PRO A 162 5.82 -8.41 -3.28
N GLY A 163 6.20 -8.72 -2.04
CA GLY A 163 7.60 -8.91 -1.68
C GLY A 163 8.17 -10.19 -2.29
N TRP A 164 7.41 -11.28 -2.30
CA TRP A 164 7.81 -12.55 -2.88
C TRP A 164 8.12 -12.41 -4.37
N VAL A 165 7.21 -11.85 -5.16
CA VAL A 165 7.41 -11.60 -6.59
C VAL A 165 8.63 -10.69 -6.83
N LEU A 166 8.83 -9.67 -5.97
CA LEU A 166 10.00 -8.80 -6.07
C LEU A 166 11.31 -9.54 -5.78
N GLY A 167 11.32 -10.45 -4.82
CA GLY A 167 12.48 -11.27 -4.49
C GLY A 167 12.81 -12.28 -5.58
N GLU A 168 11.82 -12.92 -6.22
CA GLU A 168 12.04 -13.82 -7.36
C GLU A 168 12.57 -13.07 -8.59
N ALA A 169 12.11 -11.84 -8.80
CA ALA A 169 12.63 -10.96 -9.83
C ALA A 169 14.04 -10.42 -9.50
N TYR A 170 14.57 -10.64 -8.30
CA TYR A 170 15.83 -10.03 -7.87
C TYR A 170 17.00 -10.38 -8.79
N ASP A 171 17.19 -11.63 -9.19
CA ASP A 171 18.33 -12.03 -10.05
C ASP A 171 18.24 -11.46 -11.48
N THR A 172 17.01 -11.34 -12.01
CA THR A 172 16.75 -10.73 -13.33
C THR A 172 16.82 -9.20 -13.29
N VAL A 173 16.44 -8.60 -12.17
CA VAL A 173 16.54 -7.16 -11.91
C VAL A 173 17.98 -6.77 -11.58
N ALA A 174 18.74 -7.63 -10.89
CA ALA A 174 20.14 -7.41 -10.51
C ALA A 174 21.05 -7.36 -11.75
N ALA A 175 20.79 -8.20 -12.74
CA ALA A 175 21.46 -8.13 -14.05
C ALA A 175 21.16 -6.83 -14.83
N VAL A 176 20.09 -6.10 -14.48
CA VAL A 176 19.64 -4.84 -15.10
C VAL A 176 19.67 -3.68 -14.08
N ALA A 177 20.34 -3.87 -12.94
CA ALA A 177 20.13 -3.14 -11.68
C ALA A 177 20.25 -1.62 -11.80
N GLY A 178 21.10 -1.12 -12.70
CA GLY A 178 21.27 0.31 -12.89
C GLY A 178 20.02 1.02 -13.43
N ARG A 179 19.20 0.36 -14.26
CA ARG A 179 18.09 1.02 -14.99
C ARG A 179 16.73 0.74 -14.36
N LEU A 180 16.51 -0.45 -13.78
CA LEU A 180 15.17 -0.84 -13.31
C LEU A 180 14.82 -0.30 -11.92
N VAL A 181 15.79 -0.16 -11.01
CA VAL A 181 15.59 0.47 -9.69
C VAL A 181 15.25 1.96 -9.84
N VAL A 182 15.89 2.63 -10.80
CA VAL A 182 15.57 4.02 -11.15
C VAL A 182 14.16 4.10 -11.72
N VAL A 183 13.76 3.19 -12.63
CA VAL A 183 12.42 3.19 -13.24
C VAL A 183 11.31 2.88 -12.22
N LEU A 184 11.50 1.89 -11.36
CA LEU A 184 10.53 1.55 -10.30
C LEU A 184 10.48 2.62 -9.20
N GLY A 185 11.62 3.21 -8.86
CA GLY A 185 11.71 4.37 -7.97
C GLY A 185 10.99 5.58 -8.55
N LEU A 186 11.20 5.89 -9.83
CA LEU A 186 10.50 6.97 -10.53
C LEU A 186 9.00 6.70 -10.61
N LEU A 187 8.59 5.46 -10.87
CA LEU A 187 7.19 5.05 -10.90
C LEU A 187 6.52 5.26 -9.53
N LEU A 188 7.17 4.85 -8.44
CA LEU A 188 6.66 5.04 -7.08
C LEU A 188 6.60 6.52 -6.69
N VAL A 189 7.64 7.29 -7.00
CA VAL A 189 7.69 8.74 -6.75
C VAL A 189 6.62 9.47 -7.55
N SER A 190 6.43 9.12 -8.82
CA SER A 190 5.41 9.72 -9.69
C SER A 190 3.99 9.35 -9.29
N LEU A 191 3.73 8.09 -8.88
CA LEU A 191 2.43 7.71 -8.29
C LEU A 191 2.18 8.46 -6.98
N GLY A 192 3.21 8.58 -6.13
CA GLY A 192 3.14 9.33 -4.88
C GLY A 192 2.89 10.82 -5.11
N LEU A 193 3.54 11.42 -6.10
CA LEU A 193 3.32 12.81 -6.51
C LEU A 193 1.91 12.99 -7.07
N ALA A 194 1.45 12.08 -7.94
CA ALA A 194 0.11 12.14 -8.51
C ALA A 194 -0.95 12.04 -7.41
N TRP A 195 -0.78 11.14 -6.44
CA TRP A 195 -1.66 11.03 -5.28
C TRP A 195 -1.62 12.28 -4.40
N ALA A 196 -0.44 12.84 -4.13
CA ALA A 196 -0.29 14.07 -3.37
C ALA A 196 -0.90 15.28 -4.10
N ILE A 197 -0.70 15.41 -5.41
CA ILE A 197 -1.29 16.48 -6.23
C ILE A 197 -2.81 16.35 -6.26
N VAL A 198 -3.35 15.13 -6.37
CA VAL A 198 -4.79 14.90 -6.31
C VAL A 198 -5.34 15.29 -4.94
N LEU A 199 -4.70 14.87 -3.84
CA LEU A 199 -5.18 15.18 -2.48
C LEU A 199 -5.01 16.65 -2.10
N TYR A 200 -3.85 17.24 -2.36
CA TYR A 200 -3.57 18.64 -2.04
C TYR A 200 -4.24 19.59 -3.03
N GLY A 201 -4.33 19.22 -4.30
CA GLY A 201 -5.11 19.93 -5.32
C GLY A 201 -6.60 19.91 -4.99
N TYR A 202 -7.15 18.79 -4.53
CA TYR A 202 -8.54 18.71 -4.07
C TYR A 202 -8.79 19.62 -2.85
N ARG A 203 -7.87 19.63 -1.87
CA ARG A 203 -7.97 20.47 -0.66
C ARG A 203 -7.78 21.97 -0.94
N TRP A 204 -6.86 22.33 -1.82
CA TRP A 204 -6.62 23.73 -2.20
C TRP A 204 -7.74 24.23 -3.12
N SER A 205 -8.10 23.45 -4.15
CA SER A 205 -9.11 23.84 -5.12
C SER A 205 -10.48 23.97 -4.46
N ALA A 206 -10.85 23.12 -3.50
CA ALA A 206 -12.11 23.26 -2.76
C ALA A 206 -12.31 24.63 -2.09
N SER A 207 -11.23 25.31 -1.66
CA SER A 207 -11.32 26.66 -1.06
C SER A 207 -11.47 27.81 -2.06
N ARG A 208 -11.11 27.58 -3.33
CA ARG A 208 -11.12 28.58 -4.41
C ARG A 208 -12.21 28.32 -5.45
N MET A 209 -12.72 27.08 -5.56
CA MET A 209 -13.62 26.61 -6.62
C MET A 209 -14.94 27.39 -6.65
N ASP A 210 -15.48 27.77 -5.49
CA ASP A 210 -16.75 28.52 -5.42
C ASP A 210 -16.67 29.84 -6.17
N SER A 211 -15.51 30.51 -6.13
CA SER A 211 -15.29 31.79 -6.83
C SER A 211 -15.10 31.65 -8.34
N TRP A 212 -14.53 30.53 -8.81
CA TRP A 212 -14.30 30.27 -10.23
C TRP A 212 -15.54 29.68 -10.91
N LEU A 213 -16.28 28.80 -10.22
CA LEU A 213 -17.56 28.28 -10.68
C LEU A 213 -18.61 29.40 -10.79
N ALA A 214 -18.64 30.34 -9.83
CA ALA A 214 -19.52 31.51 -9.93
C ALA A 214 -19.22 32.37 -11.18
N ARG A 215 -17.94 32.54 -11.54
CA ARG A 215 -17.53 33.31 -12.73
C ARG A 215 -17.81 32.57 -14.04
N LEU A 216 -17.59 31.27 -14.08
CA LEU A 216 -17.84 30.43 -15.25
C LEU A 216 -19.33 30.21 -15.50
N LEU A 217 -20.15 30.07 -14.46
CA LEU A 217 -21.61 30.03 -14.57
C LEU A 217 -22.17 31.38 -15.02
N ALA A 218 -21.65 32.49 -14.49
CA ALA A 218 -22.05 33.83 -14.94
C ALA A 218 -21.66 34.11 -16.39
N TRP A 219 -20.53 33.56 -16.87
CA TRP A 219 -20.11 33.65 -18.27
C TRP A 219 -20.90 32.70 -19.18
N SER A 220 -21.19 31.48 -18.72
CA SER A 220 -21.99 30.49 -19.45
C SER A 220 -23.45 30.91 -19.62
N GLN A 221 -24.06 31.55 -18.62
CA GLN A 221 -25.41 32.11 -18.73
C GLN A 221 -25.51 33.28 -19.73
N ARG A 222 -24.38 33.89 -20.12
CA ARG A 222 -24.33 34.93 -21.16
C ARG A 222 -24.22 34.37 -22.58
N HIS A 223 -23.96 33.07 -22.76
CA HIS A 223 -23.82 32.44 -24.09
C HIS A 223 -25.00 31.49 -24.41
N PRO A 224 -25.86 31.85 -25.37
CA PRO A 224 -27.16 31.18 -25.59
C PRO A 224 -27.13 29.75 -26.16
N THR A 225 -26.00 29.27 -26.68
CA THR A 225 -25.91 27.93 -27.33
C THR A 225 -25.31 26.83 -26.45
N LEU A 226 -24.56 27.19 -25.39
CA LEU A 226 -23.88 26.24 -24.49
C LEU A 226 -24.68 25.90 -23.22
N GLY A 227 -25.78 26.61 -22.96
CA GLY A 227 -26.64 26.39 -21.77
C GLY A 227 -27.42 25.06 -21.77
N ARG A 228 -27.69 24.48 -22.95
CA ARG A 228 -28.51 23.25 -23.06
C ARG A 228 -27.79 21.95 -22.70
N TYR A 229 -26.46 21.89 -22.87
CA TYR A 229 -25.66 20.68 -22.58
C TYR A 229 -24.86 20.78 -21.26
N SER A 230 -24.67 21.99 -20.72
CA SER A 230 -23.95 22.20 -19.45
C SER A 230 -24.80 21.86 -18.23
N VAL A 231 -26.12 22.10 -18.27
CA VAL A 231 -27.03 21.90 -17.12
C VAL A 231 -27.25 20.42 -16.77
N SER A 232 -27.10 19.49 -17.71
CA SER A 232 -27.27 18.05 -17.43
C SER A 232 -26.01 17.38 -16.85
N VAL A 233 -24.83 17.98 -17.04
CA VAL A 233 -23.56 17.49 -16.49
C VAL A 233 -23.19 18.23 -15.19
N PHE A 234 -23.57 19.50 -15.07
CA PHE A 234 -23.31 20.38 -13.92
C PHE A 234 -24.59 20.72 -13.15
N ASP A 235 -25.41 19.71 -12.81
CA ASP A 235 -26.55 19.90 -11.93
C ASP A 235 -26.07 20.19 -10.48
N PRO A 236 -26.29 21.40 -9.92
CA PRO A 236 -25.80 21.78 -8.59
C PRO A 236 -26.35 20.90 -7.45
N ALA A 237 -27.42 20.14 -7.72
CA ALA A 237 -28.02 19.20 -6.77
C ALA A 237 -27.20 17.91 -6.59
N ARG A 238 -26.25 17.60 -7.47
CA ARG A 238 -25.33 16.45 -7.34
C ARG A 238 -23.89 16.93 -7.25
N ARG A 239 -23.46 17.32 -6.05
CA ARG A 239 -22.09 17.77 -5.69
C ARG A 239 -20.95 16.81 -6.05
N GLU A 240 -21.23 15.59 -6.52
CA GLU A 240 -20.24 14.54 -6.75
C GLU A 240 -19.88 14.34 -8.24
N SER A 241 -20.66 14.85 -9.20
CA SER A 241 -20.40 14.60 -10.64
C SER A 241 -19.20 15.39 -11.17
N VAL A 242 -19.03 16.64 -10.73
CA VAL A 242 -17.95 17.52 -11.17
C VAL A 242 -16.57 17.03 -10.70
N PRO A 243 -16.40 16.63 -9.42
CA PRO A 243 -15.15 15.99 -8.98
C PRO A 243 -14.82 14.70 -9.72
N LEU A 244 -15.82 13.86 -10.00
CA LEU A 244 -15.63 12.58 -10.69
C LEU A 244 -15.23 12.77 -12.15
N ALA A 245 -15.84 13.72 -12.87
CA ALA A 245 -15.49 14.02 -14.25
C ALA A 245 -14.06 14.57 -14.37
N MET A 246 -13.64 15.41 -13.43
CA MET A 246 -12.31 16.00 -13.42
C MET A 246 -11.23 14.99 -13.01
N LEU A 247 -11.53 14.09 -12.06
CA LEU A 247 -10.68 12.95 -11.72
C LEU A 247 -10.49 12.02 -12.92
N ALA A 248 -11.56 11.70 -13.64
CA ALA A 248 -11.50 10.87 -14.84
C ALA A 248 -10.61 11.49 -15.92
N LEU A 249 -10.74 12.81 -16.15
CA LEU A 249 -9.90 13.54 -17.10
C LEU A 249 -8.42 13.55 -16.70
N MET A 250 -8.11 13.77 -15.42
CA MET A 250 -6.73 13.73 -14.92
C MET A 250 -6.11 12.34 -15.05
N LEU A 251 -6.85 11.27 -14.70
CA LEU A 251 -6.39 9.89 -14.84
C LEU A 251 -6.14 9.52 -16.30
N LEU A 252 -6.99 9.98 -17.22
CA LEU A 252 -6.81 9.77 -18.66
C LEU A 252 -5.55 10.48 -19.19
N LEU A 253 -5.31 11.73 -18.79
CA LEU A 253 -4.12 12.48 -19.21
C LEU A 253 -2.83 11.85 -18.65
N LEU A 254 -2.85 11.40 -17.39
CA LEU A 254 -1.70 10.74 -16.76
C LEU A 254 -1.42 9.37 -17.40
N GLY A 255 -2.47 8.58 -17.64
CA GLY A 255 -2.38 7.29 -18.32
C GLY A 255 -1.86 7.43 -19.75
N TRP A 256 -2.32 8.44 -20.50
CA TRP A 256 -1.83 8.75 -21.84
C TRP A 256 -0.35 9.15 -21.84
N GLY A 257 0.06 10.00 -20.89
CA GLY A 257 1.47 10.40 -20.75
C GLY A 257 2.38 9.21 -20.46
N TRP A 258 1.93 8.29 -19.61
CA TRP A 258 2.68 7.07 -19.30
C TRP A 258 2.77 6.12 -20.50
N PHE A 259 1.66 5.92 -21.22
CA PHE A 259 1.62 5.11 -22.43
C PHE A 259 2.53 5.68 -23.53
N ALA A 260 2.52 7.01 -23.74
CA ALA A 260 3.38 7.67 -24.71
C ALA A 260 4.87 7.53 -24.35
N LEU A 261 5.21 7.67 -23.06
CA LEU A 261 6.59 7.52 -22.58
C LEU A 261 7.09 6.08 -22.75
N LEU A 262 6.26 5.09 -22.39
CA LEU A 262 6.58 3.67 -22.61
C LEU A 262 6.75 3.36 -24.10
N MET A 263 5.86 3.86 -24.96
CA MET A 263 5.99 3.66 -26.40
C MET A 263 7.25 4.30 -26.98
N VAL A 264 7.67 5.48 -26.49
CA VAL A 264 8.92 6.11 -26.93
C VAL A 264 10.14 5.29 -26.49
N VAL A 265 10.15 4.80 -25.25
CA VAL A 265 11.26 4.00 -24.69
C VAL A 265 11.33 2.60 -25.32
N VAL A 266 10.20 1.99 -25.67
CA VAL A 266 10.14 0.67 -26.32
C VAL A 266 10.40 0.77 -27.82
N ALA A 267 9.98 1.86 -28.49
CA ALA A 267 10.19 2.05 -29.92
C ALA A 267 11.61 2.49 -30.29
N HIS A 268 12.34 3.13 -29.36
CA HIS A 268 13.74 3.50 -29.58
C HIS A 268 14.65 2.47 -28.92
N GLY A 269 15.15 1.51 -29.71
CA GLY A 269 16.22 0.60 -29.30
C GLY A 269 17.60 1.27 -29.16
N GLU A 270 17.69 2.56 -29.50
CA GLU A 270 18.86 3.41 -29.35
C GLU A 270 18.77 4.24 -28.05
N PRO A 271 19.89 4.51 -27.35
CA PRO A 271 19.89 5.41 -26.21
C PRO A 271 19.34 6.80 -26.63
N LEU A 272 18.46 7.38 -25.81
CA LEU A 272 17.94 8.73 -26.05
C LEU A 272 19.10 9.73 -26.18
N SER A 273 18.92 10.81 -26.94
CA SER A 273 19.95 11.87 -27.09
C SER A 273 20.42 12.44 -25.75
N LEU A 274 19.55 12.40 -24.74
CA LEU A 274 19.85 12.76 -23.36
C LEU A 274 20.81 11.77 -22.68
N ASP A 275 20.66 10.46 -22.92
CA ASP A 275 21.58 9.43 -22.43
C ASP A 275 22.97 9.60 -23.07
N LEU A 276 23.02 9.88 -24.38
CA LEU A 276 24.28 10.15 -25.08
C LEU A 276 24.98 11.42 -24.56
N TRP A 277 24.21 12.48 -24.26
CA TRP A 277 24.77 13.71 -23.71
C TRP A 277 25.34 13.51 -22.29
N VAL A 278 24.64 12.79 -21.42
CA VAL A 278 25.13 12.45 -20.08
C VAL A 278 26.39 11.57 -20.19
N HIS A 279 26.39 10.57 -21.08
CA HIS A 279 27.53 9.70 -21.29
C HIS A 279 28.77 10.46 -21.77
N GLN A 280 28.61 11.36 -22.75
CA GLN A 280 29.71 12.20 -23.24
C GLN A 280 30.23 13.17 -22.17
N THR A 281 29.34 13.74 -21.36
CA THR A 281 29.72 14.63 -20.26
C THR A 281 30.51 13.88 -19.18
N MET A 282 30.11 12.64 -18.85
CA MET A 282 30.85 11.78 -17.93
C MET A 282 32.22 11.39 -18.49
N LEU A 283 32.32 11.09 -19.79
CA LEU A 283 33.61 10.82 -20.43
C LEU A 283 34.54 12.04 -20.45
N ALA A 284 34.00 13.25 -20.64
CA ALA A 284 34.78 14.48 -20.60
C ALA A 284 35.35 14.79 -19.21
N LEU A 285 34.77 14.24 -18.15
CA LEU A 285 35.21 14.40 -16.76
C LEU A 285 36.19 13.31 -16.30
N ARG A 286 36.63 12.41 -17.20
CA ARG A 286 37.61 11.37 -16.86
C ARG A 286 38.95 11.97 -16.47
N ASN A 287 39.53 11.42 -15.40
CA ASN A 287 40.87 11.75 -14.93
C ASN A 287 41.57 10.44 -14.50
N PRO A 288 42.84 10.21 -14.88
CA PRO A 288 43.57 8.99 -14.50
C PRO A 288 43.63 8.71 -12.99
N LEU A 289 43.54 9.75 -12.15
CA LEU A 289 43.47 9.58 -10.69
C LEU A 289 42.09 9.12 -10.20
N ALA A 290 41.02 9.43 -10.94
CA ALA A 290 39.64 9.05 -10.61
C ALA A 290 39.24 7.69 -11.20
N ASP A 291 39.91 7.25 -12.27
CA ASP A 291 39.63 5.98 -12.95
C ASP A 291 39.92 4.76 -12.06
N HIS A 292 41.02 4.76 -11.30
CA HIS A 292 41.36 3.67 -10.39
C HIS A 292 40.36 3.47 -9.24
N PRO A 293 39.95 4.49 -8.47
CA PRO A 293 38.93 4.33 -7.44
C PRO A 293 37.55 4.04 -8.04
N MET A 294 37.19 4.58 -9.20
CA MET A 294 35.93 4.22 -9.87
C MET A 294 35.93 2.77 -10.38
N ALA A 295 37.04 2.26 -10.89
CA ALA A 295 37.17 0.86 -11.29
C ALA A 295 37.09 -0.09 -10.07
N ALA A 296 37.71 0.29 -8.94
CA ALA A 296 37.60 -0.46 -7.68
C ALA A 296 36.16 -0.44 -7.14
N LEU A 297 35.46 0.70 -7.24
CA LEU A 297 34.04 0.80 -6.89
C LEU A 297 33.16 -0.01 -7.85
N ALA A 298 33.48 -0.06 -9.14
CA ALA A 298 32.74 -0.85 -10.12
C ALA A 298 32.92 -2.37 -9.90
N SER A 299 34.11 -2.81 -9.45
CA SER A 299 34.35 -4.22 -9.08
C SER A 299 33.63 -4.67 -7.81
N LEU A 300 33.02 -3.77 -7.03
CA LEU A 300 32.16 -4.13 -5.90
C LEU A 300 30.72 -4.49 -6.34
N GLY A 301 30.38 -4.23 -7.60
CA GLY A 301 29.06 -4.51 -8.18
C GLY A 301 29.01 -5.69 -9.15
N ALA A 302 30.11 -6.41 -9.33
CA ALA A 302 30.19 -7.66 -10.11
C ALA A 302 30.38 -8.85 -9.16
#